data_AF-A0A1H8R6S8-F1
#
_entry.id   AF-A0A1H8R6S8-F1
#
_cell.length_a   1.000
_cell.length_b   1.000
_cell.length_c   1.000
_cell.angle_alpha   90.00
_cell.angle_beta   90.00
_cell.angle_gamma   90.00
#
_symmetry.space_group_name_H-M   'P 1'
#
loop_
_entity.id
_entity.type
_entity.pdbx_description
1 polymer ?
#
loop_
_entity_poly.entity_id
_entity_poly.type
_entity_poly.pdbx_seq_one_letter_code
_entity_poly.pdbx_strand_id
1 'polypeptide(L)'
;MPSLLERLLGSDTPDEQVDLESRQHDADEALRDAVDRAGYAVEDCGVTGVAVVNEGPDGEPIVVPIARFSLGEDVENPDPDLVWELVGEAVEALQTPFDDVFVRHYDVQFTFDGDELFEAEECRRVALTDSLVDRYATDAGFTRSDLRDAVDAAHDIDDEIAPVAWGECRDYSHTNDAAIVFGGSAAAASAGASAASCAGAGAAGGAGGGC
;
A
#
# COMPACT_ATOMS: atom_id res chain seq x y z
N MET A 1 -1.75 23.88 -21.66
CA MET A 1 -1.00 22.79 -21.02
C MET A 1 -2.02 21.95 -20.31
N PRO A 2 -2.23 20.69 -20.71
CA PRO A 2 -3.10 19.77 -19.98
C PRO A 2 -2.56 19.56 -18.56
N SER A 3 -3.45 19.29 -17.61
CA SER A 3 -3.07 18.96 -16.23
C SER A 3 -2.46 17.55 -16.16
N LEU A 4 -1.61 17.31 -15.15
CA LEU A 4 -0.95 16.00 -14.91
C LEU A 4 -1.96 14.84 -14.82
N LEU A 5 -3.15 15.11 -14.28
CA LEU A 5 -4.28 14.18 -14.27
C LEU A 5 -4.82 13.88 -15.68
N GLU A 6 -4.99 14.88 -16.55
CA GLU A 6 -5.46 14.66 -17.94
C GLU A 6 -4.47 13.85 -18.79
N ARG A 7 -3.18 13.92 -18.46
CA ARG A 7 -2.10 13.11 -19.07
C ARG A 7 -2.00 11.68 -18.51
N LEU A 8 -2.40 11.48 -17.26
CA LEU A 8 -2.49 10.14 -16.67
C LEU A 8 -3.79 9.41 -17.04
N LEU A 9 -4.85 10.16 -17.37
CA LEU A 9 -6.20 9.66 -17.67
C LEU A 9 -6.49 9.49 -19.18
N GLY A 10 -5.49 9.60 -20.05
CA GLY A 10 -5.62 9.21 -21.47
C GLY A 10 -6.55 10.07 -22.32
N SER A 11 -6.53 11.41 -22.17
CA SER A 11 -7.26 12.30 -23.10
C SER A 11 -6.35 12.98 -24.13
N ASP A 12 -6.35 12.41 -25.34
CA ASP A 12 -5.99 13.04 -26.64
C ASP A 12 -4.56 13.63 -26.82
N THR A 13 -3.50 12.86 -26.58
CA THR A 13 -2.21 13.09 -27.29
C THR A 13 -1.40 11.79 -27.45
N PRO A 14 -0.87 11.48 -28.66
CA PRO A 14 -0.30 10.17 -28.99
C PRO A 14 1.22 10.12 -28.81
N ASP A 15 1.69 10.33 -27.58
CA ASP A 15 3.06 9.97 -27.18
C ASP A 15 2.97 9.26 -25.82
N GLU A 16 2.93 7.92 -25.87
CA GLU A 16 3.38 6.99 -24.81
C GLU A 16 2.94 7.31 -23.37
N GLN A 17 1.63 7.49 -23.14
CA GLN A 17 1.09 7.60 -21.78
C GLN A 17 1.01 6.21 -21.15
N VAL A 18 1.68 6.03 -20.00
CA VAL A 18 1.61 4.80 -19.19
C VAL A 18 0.19 4.66 -18.64
N ASP A 19 -0.53 3.63 -19.07
CA ASP A 19 -1.89 3.34 -18.60
C ASP A 19 -1.84 2.69 -17.20
N LEU A 20 -1.67 3.54 -16.17
CA LEU A 20 -1.64 3.10 -14.78
C LEU A 20 -3.00 2.55 -14.30
N GLU A 21 -4.09 2.94 -14.96
CA GLU A 21 -5.43 2.47 -14.64
C GLU A 21 -5.60 0.99 -15.01
N SER A 22 -5.25 0.64 -16.25
CA SER A 22 -5.28 -0.76 -16.70
C SER A 22 -4.36 -1.64 -15.86
N ARG A 23 -3.15 -1.17 -15.54
CA ARG A 23 -2.18 -1.93 -14.74
C ARG A 23 -2.66 -2.18 -13.31
N GLN A 24 -3.27 -1.16 -12.70
CA GLN A 24 -3.89 -1.32 -11.38
C GLN A 24 -5.01 -2.35 -11.45
N HIS A 25 -5.84 -2.33 -12.49
CA HIS A 25 -6.93 -3.28 -12.65
C HIS A 25 -6.42 -4.71 -12.84
N ASP A 26 -5.41 -4.91 -13.70
CA ASP A 26 -4.79 -6.22 -13.94
C ASP A 26 -4.17 -6.77 -12.64
N ALA A 27 -3.50 -5.92 -11.86
CA ALA A 27 -2.93 -6.31 -10.58
C ALA A 27 -4.00 -6.61 -9.52
N ASP A 28 -5.09 -5.85 -9.49
CA ASP A 28 -6.24 -6.04 -8.60
C ASP A 28 -6.95 -7.38 -8.88
N GLU A 29 -7.18 -7.70 -10.16
CA GLU A 29 -7.74 -8.98 -10.58
C GLU A 29 -6.80 -10.13 -10.21
N ALA A 30 -5.51 -10.01 -10.51
CA ALA A 30 -4.52 -11.04 -10.18
C ALA A 30 -4.44 -11.31 -8.66
N LEU A 31 -4.46 -10.25 -7.84
CA LEU A 31 -4.40 -10.38 -6.39
C LEU A 31 -5.63 -11.07 -5.83
N ARG A 32 -6.83 -10.63 -6.22
CA ARG A 32 -8.08 -11.26 -5.77
C ARG A 32 -8.14 -12.73 -6.17
N ASP A 33 -7.81 -13.05 -7.41
CA ASP A 33 -7.78 -14.42 -7.91
C ASP A 33 -6.81 -15.31 -7.13
N ALA A 34 -5.65 -14.78 -6.73
CA ALA A 34 -4.65 -15.50 -5.95
C ALA A 34 -5.16 -15.77 -4.52
N VAL A 35 -5.70 -14.74 -3.87
CA VAL A 35 -6.23 -14.82 -2.50
C VAL A 35 -7.42 -15.76 -2.40
N ASP A 36 -8.39 -15.64 -3.33
CA ASP A 36 -9.58 -16.50 -3.39
C ASP A 36 -9.21 -17.97 -3.64
N ARG A 37 -8.23 -18.22 -4.51
CA ARG A 37 -7.78 -19.56 -4.85
C ARG A 37 -7.07 -20.24 -3.68
N ALA A 38 -6.27 -19.49 -2.93
CA ALA A 38 -5.60 -19.98 -1.73
C ALA A 38 -6.55 -20.13 -0.54
N GLY A 39 -7.66 -19.37 -0.53
CA GLY A 39 -8.68 -19.43 0.51
C GLY A 39 -8.22 -18.81 1.83
N TYR A 40 -7.45 -17.72 1.76
CA TYR A 40 -7.03 -16.99 2.96
C TYR A 40 -8.24 -16.40 3.70
N ALA A 41 -8.18 -16.38 5.02
CA ALA A 41 -9.21 -15.79 5.86
C ALA A 41 -8.99 -14.27 5.98
N VAL A 42 -9.30 -13.55 4.90
CA VAL A 42 -9.35 -12.09 4.85
C VAL A 42 -10.77 -11.66 4.46
N GLU A 43 -11.23 -10.52 4.97
CA GLU A 43 -12.55 -9.99 4.66
C GLU A 43 -12.61 -9.37 3.27
N ASP A 44 -11.56 -8.65 2.89
CA ASP A 44 -11.43 -8.03 1.57
C ASP A 44 -9.96 -7.88 1.16
N CYS A 45 -9.70 -7.82 -0.14
CA CYS A 45 -8.38 -7.51 -0.68
C CYS A 45 -8.46 -6.83 -2.05
N GLY A 46 -7.41 -6.07 -2.37
CA GLY A 46 -7.25 -5.51 -3.70
C GLY A 46 -6.06 -4.57 -3.82
N VAL A 47 -5.76 -4.20 -5.05
CA VAL A 47 -4.80 -3.11 -5.32
C VAL A 47 -5.60 -1.82 -5.31
N THR A 48 -5.56 -1.09 -4.20
CA THR A 48 -6.47 0.06 -3.98
C THR A 48 -6.08 1.30 -4.76
N GLY A 49 -4.87 1.37 -5.29
CA GLY A 49 -4.45 2.47 -6.16
C GLY A 49 -2.97 2.45 -6.49
N VAL A 50 -2.58 3.39 -7.35
CA VAL A 50 -1.19 3.65 -7.72
C VAL A 50 -0.90 5.11 -7.44
N ALA A 51 -0.04 5.39 -6.47
CA ALA A 51 0.40 6.74 -6.17
C ALA A 51 1.56 7.12 -7.08
N VAL A 52 1.39 8.16 -7.90
CA VAL A 52 2.49 8.80 -8.63
C VAL A 52 3.15 9.80 -7.69
N VAL A 53 4.37 9.52 -7.25
CA VAL A 53 5.05 10.27 -6.17
C VAL A 53 6.13 11.22 -6.66
N ASN A 54 6.58 11.09 -7.91
CA ASN A 54 7.54 11.98 -8.54
C ASN A 54 7.57 11.74 -10.07
N GLU A 55 8.34 12.55 -10.79
CA GLU A 55 8.62 12.36 -12.21
C GLU A 55 10.14 12.26 -12.45
N GLY A 56 10.52 11.40 -13.40
CA GLY A 56 11.87 11.29 -13.91
C GLY A 56 12.28 12.50 -14.76
N PRO A 57 13.57 12.58 -15.16
CA PRO A 57 14.09 13.71 -15.95
C PRO A 57 13.39 13.88 -17.30
N ASP A 58 12.86 12.79 -17.86
CA ASP A 58 12.14 12.76 -19.14
C ASP A 58 10.60 12.78 -18.95
N GLY A 59 10.12 13.02 -17.72
CA GLY A 59 8.69 13.08 -17.39
C GLY A 59 8.05 11.69 -17.20
N GLU A 60 8.85 10.67 -16.96
CA GLU A 60 8.41 9.30 -16.65
C GLU A 60 7.85 9.25 -15.22
N PRO A 61 6.68 8.63 -14.96
CA PRO A 61 6.10 8.59 -13.63
C PRO A 61 6.92 7.67 -12.71
N ILE A 62 7.20 8.15 -11.50
CA ILE A 62 7.72 7.32 -10.41
C ILE A 62 6.53 6.97 -9.51
N VAL A 63 6.24 5.68 -9.39
CA VAL A 63 4.99 5.18 -8.80
C VAL A 63 5.20 4.35 -7.53
N VAL A 64 4.13 4.23 -6.76
CA VAL A 64 4.00 3.33 -5.60
C VAL A 64 2.68 2.59 -5.74
N PRO A 65 2.69 1.30 -6.15
CA PRO A 65 1.51 0.45 -6.13
C PRO A 65 1.11 0.12 -4.68
N ILE A 66 -0.19 0.17 -4.40
CA ILE A 66 -0.72 -0.01 -3.04
C ILE A 66 -1.69 -1.20 -3.02
N ALA A 67 -1.26 -2.32 -2.44
CA ALA A 67 -2.15 -3.42 -2.10
C ALA A 67 -2.72 -3.22 -0.69
N ARG A 68 -3.99 -3.54 -0.47
CA ARG A 68 -4.64 -3.50 0.84
C ARG A 68 -5.35 -4.80 1.12
N PHE A 69 -5.25 -5.25 2.37
CA PHE A 69 -5.96 -6.38 2.93
C PHE A 69 -6.75 -5.94 4.17
N SER A 70 -8.02 -6.31 4.23
CA SER A 70 -8.83 -6.19 5.43
C SER A 70 -8.84 -7.55 6.12
N LEU A 71 -8.21 -7.66 7.30
CA LEU A 71 -8.10 -8.91 8.07
C LEU A 71 -9.32 -9.14 8.97
N GLY A 72 -9.98 -8.04 9.33
CA GLY A 72 -11.30 -8.00 9.94
C GLY A 72 -11.37 -7.39 11.32
N GLU A 73 -12.60 -7.04 11.71
CA GLU A 73 -12.90 -6.31 12.95
C GLU A 73 -12.49 -7.10 14.21
N ASP A 74 -12.64 -8.43 14.18
CA ASP A 74 -12.30 -9.31 15.32
C ASP A 74 -10.77 -9.58 15.48
N VAL A 75 -9.92 -9.02 14.61
CA VAL A 75 -8.48 -9.32 14.59
C VAL A 75 -7.69 -8.24 15.32
N GLU A 76 -7.45 -8.40 16.62
CA GLU A 76 -6.62 -7.46 17.40
C GLU A 76 -5.11 -7.58 17.10
N ASN A 77 -4.65 -8.79 16.79
CA ASN A 77 -3.23 -9.09 16.56
C ASN A 77 -3.09 -10.04 15.36
N PRO A 78 -2.79 -9.52 14.16
CA PRO A 78 -2.58 -10.33 12.97
C PRO A 78 -1.51 -11.39 13.16
N ASP A 79 -1.74 -12.59 12.64
CA ASP A 79 -0.72 -13.64 12.59
C ASP A 79 0.41 -13.18 11.64
N PRO A 80 1.66 -13.05 12.13
CA PRO A 80 2.77 -12.63 11.28
C PRO A 80 3.00 -13.54 10.08
N ASP A 81 2.74 -14.85 10.20
CA ASP A 81 2.95 -15.77 9.09
C ASP A 81 1.89 -15.58 8.00
N LEU A 82 0.64 -15.30 8.37
CA LEU A 82 -0.42 -14.91 7.44
C LEU A 82 -0.11 -13.56 6.77
N VAL A 83 0.35 -12.57 7.52
CA VAL A 83 0.76 -11.27 6.97
C VAL A 83 1.78 -11.47 5.86
N TRP A 84 2.84 -12.25 6.13
CA TRP A 84 3.86 -12.50 5.13
C TRP A 84 3.35 -13.33 3.95
N GLU A 85 2.44 -14.30 4.17
CA GLU A 85 1.72 -14.99 3.10
C GLU A 85 1.07 -14.01 2.13
N LEU A 86 0.27 -13.09 2.66
CA LEU A 86 -0.42 -12.06 1.89
C LEU A 86 0.55 -11.07 1.21
N VAL A 87 1.66 -10.72 1.86
CA VAL A 87 2.73 -9.92 1.22
C VAL A 87 3.28 -10.65 -0.01
N GLY A 88 3.51 -11.96 0.06
CA GLY A 88 3.97 -12.75 -1.08
C GLY A 88 2.99 -12.70 -2.26
N GLU A 89 1.70 -12.92 -2.00
CA GLU A 89 0.65 -12.85 -3.03
C GLU A 89 0.57 -11.44 -3.65
N ALA A 90 0.65 -10.39 -2.82
CA ALA A 90 0.66 -9.01 -3.30
C ALA A 90 1.85 -8.72 -4.20
N VAL A 91 3.05 -9.17 -3.83
CA VAL A 91 4.27 -8.98 -4.64
C VAL A 91 4.13 -9.69 -5.98
N GLU A 92 3.65 -10.93 -6.00
CA GLU A 92 3.46 -11.69 -7.24
C GLU A 92 2.42 -11.03 -8.16
N ALA A 93 1.32 -10.51 -7.60
CA ALA A 93 0.30 -9.81 -8.36
C ALA A 93 0.76 -8.44 -8.90
N LEU A 94 1.60 -7.73 -8.14
CA LEU A 94 2.09 -6.40 -8.50
C LEU A 94 3.32 -6.41 -9.41
N GLN A 95 4.09 -7.49 -9.46
CA GLN A 95 5.37 -7.47 -10.17
C GLN A 95 5.18 -7.37 -11.69
N THR A 96 4.32 -8.19 -12.28
CA THR A 96 4.13 -8.21 -13.75
C THR A 96 3.47 -6.93 -14.30
N PRO A 97 2.43 -6.33 -13.70
CA PRO A 97 1.80 -5.13 -14.26
C PRO A 97 2.67 -3.85 -14.13
N PHE A 98 3.73 -3.90 -13.33
CA PHE A 98 4.58 -2.75 -13.02
C PHE A 98 6.06 -2.96 -13.37
N ASP A 99 6.43 -4.03 -14.10
CA ASP A 99 7.83 -4.36 -14.38
C ASP A 99 8.54 -3.39 -15.35
N ASP A 100 7.76 -2.65 -16.13
CA ASP A 100 8.21 -1.69 -17.13
C ASP A 100 7.99 -0.21 -16.73
N VAL A 101 7.74 0.07 -15.44
CA VAL A 101 7.64 1.44 -14.90
C VAL A 101 8.57 1.65 -13.70
N PHE A 102 8.89 2.91 -13.41
CA PHE A 102 9.73 3.23 -12.25
C PHE A 102 8.93 3.11 -10.95
N VAL A 103 9.05 1.98 -10.27
CA VAL A 103 8.50 1.79 -8.93
C VAL A 103 9.47 2.31 -7.88
N ARG A 104 9.04 3.26 -7.04
CA ARG A 104 9.85 3.72 -5.89
C ARG A 104 9.94 2.65 -4.82
N HIS A 105 8.79 2.09 -4.48
CA HIS A 105 8.59 0.98 -3.56
C HIS A 105 7.18 0.43 -3.75
N TYR A 106 6.96 -0.79 -3.29
CA TYR A 106 5.64 -1.42 -3.21
C TYR A 106 5.13 -1.26 -1.79
N ASP A 107 3.85 -0.89 -1.63
CA ASP A 107 3.22 -0.69 -0.32
C ASP A 107 2.09 -1.71 -0.11
N VAL A 108 2.20 -2.53 0.93
CA VAL A 108 1.21 -3.53 1.30
C VAL A 108 0.63 -3.15 2.66
N GLN A 109 -0.64 -2.79 2.67
CA GLN A 109 -1.35 -2.26 3.83
C GLN A 109 -2.33 -3.31 4.38
N PHE A 110 -2.42 -3.36 5.71
CA PHE A 110 -3.26 -4.28 6.46
C PHE A 110 -4.14 -3.48 7.39
N THR A 111 -5.44 -3.72 7.33
CA THR A 111 -6.39 -3.14 8.27
C THR A 111 -7.14 -4.17 9.07
N PHE A 112 -7.31 -3.89 10.37
CA PHE A 112 -7.79 -4.83 11.38
C PHE A 112 -8.26 -4.07 12.63
N ASP A 113 -8.91 -4.76 13.58
CA ASP A 113 -9.33 -4.18 14.87
C ASP A 113 -10.15 -2.89 14.73
N GLY A 114 -11.23 -2.96 13.96
CA GLY A 114 -12.07 -1.81 13.61
C GLY A 114 -13.55 -2.13 13.68
N ASP A 115 -14.16 -1.96 14.86
CA ASP A 115 -15.60 -2.09 15.02
C ASP A 115 -16.32 -0.85 14.46
N GLU A 116 -17.32 -1.05 13.59
CA GLU A 116 -18.04 -0.03 12.79
C GLU A 116 -18.66 1.16 13.57
N LEU A 117 -18.54 1.24 14.89
CA LEU A 117 -19.26 2.21 15.72
C LEU A 117 -18.41 3.13 16.61
N PHE A 118 -17.20 2.74 17.06
CA PHE A 118 -16.45 3.56 18.03
C PHE A 118 -14.91 3.40 18.00
N GLU A 119 -14.39 2.29 17.48
CA GLU A 119 -12.94 2.02 17.44
C GLU A 119 -12.38 2.35 16.06
N ALA A 120 -11.25 3.05 16.05
CA ALA A 120 -10.59 3.39 14.81
C ALA A 120 -9.82 2.16 14.34
N GLU A 121 -10.18 1.66 13.17
CA GLU A 121 -9.47 0.58 12.48
C GLU A 121 -7.95 0.79 12.56
N GLU A 122 -7.22 -0.20 13.08
CA GLU A 122 -5.77 -0.22 13.05
C GLU A 122 -5.28 -0.41 11.62
N CYS A 123 -4.23 0.32 11.24
CA CYS A 123 -3.63 0.22 9.93
C CYS A 123 -2.11 0.09 10.04
N ARG A 124 -1.58 -1.01 9.51
CA ARG A 124 -0.15 -1.32 9.44
C ARG A 124 0.29 -1.60 8.02
N ARG A 125 1.57 -1.39 7.71
CA ARG A 125 2.11 -1.65 6.37
C ARG A 125 3.44 -2.39 6.35
N VAL A 126 3.66 -3.07 5.24
CA VAL A 126 4.97 -3.56 4.81
C VAL A 126 5.34 -2.83 3.52
N ALA A 127 6.47 -2.14 3.50
CA ALA A 127 6.97 -1.47 2.30
C ALA A 127 8.21 -2.19 1.78
N LEU A 128 8.23 -2.49 0.48
CA LEU A 128 9.29 -3.26 -0.17
C LEU A 128 9.98 -2.42 -1.23
N THR A 129 11.31 -2.43 -1.24
CA THR A 129 12.06 -1.82 -2.35
C THR A 129 11.88 -2.64 -3.63
N ASP A 130 11.95 -1.98 -4.78
CA ASP A 130 11.94 -2.63 -6.10
C ASP A 130 12.96 -3.79 -6.20
N SER A 131 14.17 -3.57 -5.69
CA SER A 131 15.23 -4.59 -5.70
C SER A 131 14.92 -5.87 -4.88
N LEU A 132 14.09 -5.77 -3.84
CA LEU A 132 13.65 -6.93 -3.06
C LEU A 132 12.55 -7.70 -3.78
N VAL A 133 11.64 -6.98 -4.44
CA VAL A 133 10.57 -7.55 -5.26
C VAL A 133 11.14 -8.26 -6.49
N ASP A 134 12.04 -7.61 -7.24
CA ASP A 134 12.72 -8.22 -8.38
C ASP A 134 13.47 -9.50 -7.97
N ARG A 135 14.18 -9.46 -6.84
CA ARG A 135 14.87 -10.64 -6.32
C ARG A 135 13.91 -11.77 -5.96
N TYR A 136 12.80 -11.46 -5.29
CA TYR A 136 11.78 -12.45 -4.94
C TYR A 136 11.13 -13.09 -6.17
N ALA A 137 10.90 -12.31 -7.22
CA ALA A 137 10.32 -12.81 -8.46
C ALA A 137 11.31 -13.62 -9.33
N THR A 138 12.60 -13.30 -9.30
CA THR A 138 13.58 -13.84 -10.25
C THR A 138 14.49 -14.93 -9.67
N ASP A 139 14.78 -14.91 -8.37
CA ASP A 139 15.63 -15.89 -7.70
C ASP A 139 14.78 -16.99 -7.07
N ALA A 140 14.65 -18.13 -7.74
CA ALA A 140 13.89 -19.28 -7.23
C ALA A 140 14.43 -19.86 -5.91
N GLY A 141 15.65 -19.48 -5.49
CA GLY A 141 16.21 -19.83 -4.18
C GLY A 141 15.88 -18.81 -3.08
N PHE A 142 15.33 -17.65 -3.42
CA PHE A 142 14.95 -16.60 -2.49
C PHE A 142 13.48 -16.76 -2.10
N THR A 143 13.26 -17.35 -0.94
CA THR A 143 11.91 -17.67 -0.46
C THR A 143 11.26 -16.47 0.22
N ARG A 144 9.96 -16.61 0.53
CA ARG A 144 9.22 -15.61 1.32
C ARG A 144 9.82 -15.38 2.71
N SER A 145 10.35 -16.43 3.33
CA SER A 145 11.08 -16.30 4.60
C SER A 145 12.36 -15.48 4.42
N ASP A 146 13.08 -15.67 3.32
CA ASP A 146 14.26 -14.85 2.99
C ASP A 146 13.87 -13.38 2.71
N LEU A 147 12.72 -13.15 2.07
CA LEU A 147 12.16 -11.80 1.87
C LEU A 147 11.88 -11.12 3.20
N ARG A 148 11.18 -11.80 4.12
CA ARG A 148 10.92 -11.32 5.47
C ARG A 148 12.22 -10.97 6.20
N ASP A 149 13.17 -11.90 6.23
CA ASP A 149 14.45 -11.70 6.92
C ASP A 149 15.24 -10.52 6.30
N ALA A 150 15.17 -10.35 4.98
CA ALA A 150 15.82 -9.25 4.29
C ALA A 150 15.18 -7.89 4.60
N VAL A 151 13.86 -7.82 4.68
CA VAL A 151 13.11 -6.61 5.06
C VAL A 151 13.37 -6.26 6.51
N ASP A 152 13.28 -7.23 7.43
CA ASP A 152 13.54 -7.03 8.85
C ASP A 152 14.99 -6.56 9.10
N ALA A 153 15.95 -7.08 8.34
CA ALA A 153 17.36 -6.69 8.47
C ALA A 153 17.66 -5.29 7.89
N ALA A 154 16.88 -4.84 6.91
CA ALA A 154 17.10 -3.58 6.22
C ALA A 154 16.21 -2.44 6.74
N HIS A 155 15.13 -2.75 7.47
CA HIS A 155 14.29 -1.77 8.12
C HIS A 155 15.08 -0.98 9.17
N ASP A 156 15.03 0.35 9.07
CA ASP A 156 15.86 1.27 9.86
C ASP A 156 15.06 2.09 10.89
N ILE A 157 13.85 1.64 11.25
CA ILE A 157 12.90 2.31 12.16
C ILE A 157 12.23 3.55 11.53
N ASP A 158 12.73 4.07 10.42
CA ASP A 158 12.08 5.17 9.71
C ASP A 158 10.99 4.61 8.78
N ASP A 159 9.75 4.69 9.24
CA ASP A 159 8.61 4.26 8.45
C ASP A 159 8.45 5.08 7.16
N GLU A 160 9.11 6.23 6.97
CA GLU A 160 8.99 7.02 5.74
C GLU A 160 9.71 6.40 4.53
N ILE A 161 10.72 5.56 4.74
CA ILE A 161 11.63 5.07 3.70
C ILE A 161 11.58 3.54 3.65
N ALA A 162 11.27 2.98 2.48
CA ALA A 162 11.33 1.54 2.28
C ALA A 162 12.78 1.02 2.40
N PRO A 163 13.01 -0.16 2.98
CA PRO A 163 12.00 -1.14 3.40
C PRO A 163 11.43 -0.89 4.82
N VAL A 164 10.13 -1.18 4.98
CA VAL A 164 9.41 -1.02 6.25
C VAL A 164 8.84 -2.36 6.68
N ALA A 165 9.19 -2.79 7.89
CA ALA A 165 8.66 -4.01 8.52
C ALA A 165 7.59 -3.63 9.55
N TRP A 166 6.31 -3.71 9.17
CA TRP A 166 5.18 -3.48 10.08
C TRP A 166 5.09 -2.05 10.64
N GLY A 167 5.18 -1.06 9.77
CA GLY A 167 5.11 0.37 10.12
C GLY A 167 3.69 0.93 10.10
N GLU A 168 3.56 2.22 10.39
CA GLU A 168 2.28 2.94 10.25
C GLU A 168 1.87 3.09 8.76
N CYS A 169 0.57 3.01 8.45
CA CYS A 169 0.09 3.24 7.08
C CYS A 169 0.37 4.66 6.57
N ARG A 170 0.62 4.78 5.26
CA ARG A 170 0.77 6.08 4.60
C ARG A 170 -0.53 6.48 3.93
N ASP A 171 -0.88 7.75 4.09
CA ASP A 171 -1.87 8.38 3.24
C ASP A 171 -1.19 9.14 2.09
N TYR A 172 -1.22 8.57 0.89
CA TYR A 172 -0.65 9.19 -0.30
C TYR A 172 -1.54 10.30 -0.88
N SER A 173 -2.81 10.42 -0.46
CA SER A 173 -3.75 11.41 -1.00
C SER A 173 -3.48 12.84 -0.53
N HIS A 174 -2.74 12.98 0.58
CA HIS A 174 -2.40 14.26 1.22
C HIS A 174 -0.96 14.74 0.96
N THR A 175 -0.18 14.01 0.15
CA THR A 175 1.19 14.43 -0.17
C THR A 175 1.16 15.47 -1.29
N ASN A 176 1.80 16.63 -1.11
CA ASN A 176 1.70 17.78 -2.03
C ASN A 176 2.13 17.51 -3.49
N ASP A 177 2.79 16.37 -3.75
CA ASP A 177 3.32 15.96 -5.05
C ASP A 177 2.75 14.60 -5.52
N ALA A 178 1.74 14.04 -4.83
CA ALA A 178 1.18 12.74 -5.15
C ALA A 178 -0.20 12.80 -5.82
N ALA A 179 -0.35 12.11 -6.95
CA ALA A 179 -1.64 11.84 -7.58
C ALA A 179 -1.95 10.33 -7.47
N ILE A 180 -3.13 9.97 -6.97
CA ILE A 180 -3.56 8.56 -6.92
C ILE A 180 -4.43 8.25 -8.12
N VAL A 181 -4.03 7.23 -8.89
CA VAL A 181 -4.84 6.64 -9.97
C VAL A 181 -5.62 5.46 -9.42
N PHE A 182 -6.93 5.44 -9.69
CA PHE A 182 -7.85 4.36 -9.33
C PHE A 182 -8.46 3.80 -10.62
N GLY A 183 -8.33 2.49 -10.86
CA GLY A 183 -9.22 1.81 -11.80
C GLY A 183 -10.64 1.84 -11.28
N GLY A 184 -11.58 2.12 -12.17
CA GLY A 184 -12.99 2.46 -11.88
C GLY A 184 -13.80 1.44 -11.06
N SER A 185 -13.18 0.38 -10.54
CA SER A 185 -13.77 -0.64 -9.65
C SER A 185 -13.55 -0.37 -8.16
N ALA A 186 -12.49 0.36 -7.77
CA ALA A 186 -12.13 0.57 -6.34
C ALA A 186 -12.83 1.79 -5.69
N ALA A 187 -13.54 2.61 -6.47
CA ALA A 187 -14.18 3.84 -5.98
C ALA A 187 -15.35 3.62 -5.00
N ALA A 188 -15.71 2.37 -4.67
CA ALA A 188 -16.82 2.07 -3.77
C ALA A 188 -16.41 1.75 -2.32
N ALA A 189 -15.13 1.48 -2.02
CA ALA A 189 -14.70 1.06 -0.68
C ALA A 189 -13.78 2.06 0.04
N SER A 190 -13.13 3.00 -0.66
CA SER A 190 -12.15 3.93 -0.05
C SER A 190 -12.74 5.25 0.46
N ALA A 191 -14.06 5.47 0.37
CA ALA A 191 -14.71 6.72 0.78
C ALA A 191 -15.12 6.76 2.27
N GLY A 192 -14.69 5.82 3.10
CA GLY A 192 -15.17 5.69 4.47
C GLY A 192 -14.14 5.24 5.49
N ALA A 193 -13.06 5.99 5.69
CA ALA A 193 -12.37 6.10 6.98
C ALA A 193 -11.23 7.12 6.90
N SER A 194 -11.56 8.41 6.94
CA SER A 194 -10.58 9.44 7.27
C SER A 194 -10.85 9.98 8.67
N ALA A 195 -9.76 10.05 9.44
CA ALA A 195 -9.48 10.99 10.52
C ALA A 195 -9.93 10.65 11.95
N ALA A 196 -9.04 9.94 12.68
CA ALA A 196 -8.80 10.23 14.10
C ALA A 196 -7.30 10.49 14.30
N SER A 197 -6.96 11.79 14.31
CA SER A 197 -5.61 12.33 14.55
C SER A 197 -5.07 11.89 15.92
N CYS A 198 -3.98 11.12 15.93
CA CYS A 198 -3.16 10.87 17.13
C CYS A 198 -2.28 12.11 17.44
N ALA A 199 -2.90 13.21 17.84
CA ALA A 199 -2.20 14.37 18.39
C ALA A 199 -1.96 14.21 19.90
N GLY A 200 -0.77 13.70 20.25
CA GLY A 200 0.04 14.20 21.37
C GLY A 200 -0.37 13.85 22.80
N ALA A 201 0.40 12.93 23.40
CA ALA A 201 0.54 12.80 24.85
C ALA A 201 1.19 14.06 25.47
N GLY A 202 0.60 14.57 26.56
CA GLY A 202 1.16 15.63 27.39
C GLY A 202 0.59 15.57 28.81
N ALA A 203 1.28 14.85 29.69
CA ALA A 203 0.96 14.70 31.11
C ALA A 203 1.25 15.96 31.95
N ALA A 204 0.35 16.29 32.89
CA ALA A 204 0.56 16.88 34.22
C ALA A 204 -0.84 17.26 34.79
N GLY A 205 -1.34 16.79 35.94
CA GLY A 205 -0.70 16.67 37.24
C GLY A 205 -0.83 17.99 38.01
N GLY A 206 -1.89 18.20 38.82
CA GLY A 206 -1.96 19.35 39.73
C GLY A 206 -3.32 19.62 40.39
N ALA A 207 -3.34 19.64 41.72
CA ALA A 207 -4.49 19.77 42.60
C ALA A 207 -4.86 21.22 43.00
N GLY A 208 -6.04 21.37 43.64
CA GLY A 208 -6.47 22.54 44.47
C GLY A 208 -7.52 23.42 43.78
N GLY A 209 -8.64 23.86 44.37
CA GLY A 209 -8.98 24.09 45.77
C GLY A 209 -9.15 25.60 46.02
N GLY A 210 -10.39 26.07 46.23
CA GLY A 210 -10.77 27.47 46.57
C GLY A 210 -11.19 28.29 45.35
N CYS A 211 -12.27 29.06 45.34
CA CYS A 211 -12.94 29.83 46.40
C CYS A 211 -14.48 29.86 46.23
#